data_AF-A0A848VKR3-F1
#
_entry.id   AF-A0A848VKR3-F1
#
_cell.length_a   1.000
_cell.length_b   1.000
_cell.length_c   1.000
_cell.angle_alpha   90.00
_cell.angle_beta   90.00
_cell.angle_gamma   90.00
#
_symmetry.space_group_name_H-M   'P 1'
#
loop_
_entity.id
_entity.type
_entity.pdbx_description
1 polymer ?
#
loop_
_entity_poly.entity_id
_entity_poly.type
_entity_poly.pdbx_seq_one_letter_code
_entity_poly.pdbx_strand_id
1 'polypeptide(L)'
;MKHSHCIAPAVEQPLIEERLHGYLDGELDLDSQGPLFGHLSECASCRSSMDAVLAFRRVAREEYIAVPQAADEAFFDRLADLKERSERVDRAGDREPLWQARRSVSLGTTVLMAACLFILGLYLPRVSATESTFGVVGEQEMVDLDAPLFGVMNTVYVITPGVTVESARLVDGP
;
A
#
# COMPACT_ATOMS: atom_id res chain seq x y z
N MET A 1 -9.55 29.01 25.90
CA MET A 1 -9.00 27.68 25.60
C MET A 1 -7.59 27.89 25.05
N LYS A 2 -6.56 27.40 25.73
CA LYS A 2 -5.17 27.55 25.26
C LYS A 2 -4.94 26.49 24.18
N HIS A 3 -4.74 26.90 22.93
CA HIS A 3 -4.28 26.00 21.88
C HIS A 3 -2.93 25.43 22.31
N SER A 4 -2.91 24.14 22.66
CA SER A 4 -1.67 23.44 22.97
C SER A 4 -0.95 23.21 21.65
N HIS A 5 -0.15 24.20 21.25
CA HIS A 5 0.65 24.14 20.04
C HIS A 5 1.59 22.94 20.11
N CYS A 6 1.66 22.18 19.03
CA CYS A 6 2.61 21.09 18.85
C CYS A 6 4.02 21.59 19.16
N ILE A 7 4.75 20.88 20.03
CA ILE A 7 6.18 21.13 20.30
C ILE A 7 7.00 20.54 19.15
N ALA A 8 6.60 20.83 17.92
CA ALA A 8 7.39 20.57 16.72
C ALA A 8 8.02 21.90 16.29
N PRO A 9 9.25 21.89 15.75
CA PRO A 9 9.87 23.11 15.24
C PRO A 9 8.91 23.79 14.24
N ALA A 10 8.79 25.10 14.30
CA ALA A 10 7.77 25.88 13.57
C ALA A 10 7.78 25.68 12.04
N VAL A 11 8.85 25.09 11.49
CA VAL A 11 9.02 24.78 10.06
C VAL A 11 8.31 23.47 9.65
N GLU A 12 8.04 22.56 10.58
CA GLU A 12 7.47 21.23 10.27
C GLU A 12 5.94 21.17 10.35
N GLN A 13 5.30 22.13 11.02
CA GLN A 13 3.84 22.16 11.18
C GLN A 13 3.05 22.22 9.85
N PRO A 14 3.37 23.10 8.88
CA PRO A 14 2.61 23.14 7.63
C PRO A 14 2.77 21.85 6.82
N LEU A 15 3.92 21.18 6.93
CA LEU A 15 4.20 19.93 6.22
C LEU A 15 3.39 18.75 6.79
N ILE A 16 3.16 18.71 8.10
CA ILE A 16 2.35 17.67 8.74
C ILE A 16 0.87 17.83 8.41
N GLU A 17 0.37 19.06 8.38
CA GLU A 17 -1.02 19.33 7.99
C GLU A 17 -1.27 18.94 6.54
N GLU A 18 -0.40 19.35 5.62
CA GLU A 18 -0.48 18.96 4.20
C GLU A 18 -0.46 17.43 4.01
N ARG A 19 0.44 16.72 4.72
CA ARG A 19 0.48 15.25 4.70
C ARG A 19 -0.79 14.62 5.27
N LEU A 20 -1.36 15.19 6.33
CA LEU A 20 -2.61 14.71 6.90
C LEU A 20 -3.76 14.85 5.89
N HIS A 21 -3.85 15.99 5.19
CA HIS A 21 -4.83 16.19 4.12
C HIS A 21 -4.62 15.19 2.97
N GLY A 22 -3.39 15.05 2.48
CA GLY A 22 -3.07 14.06 1.45
C GLY A 22 -3.41 12.63 1.86
N TYR A 23 -3.20 12.26 3.14
CA TYR A 23 -3.58 10.96 3.65
C TYR A 23 -5.10 10.78 3.65
N LEU A 24 -5.84 11.79 4.11
CA LEU A 24 -7.29 11.76 4.15
C LEU A 24 -7.90 11.68 2.74
N ASP A 25 -7.28 12.31 1.74
CA ASP A 25 -7.77 12.29 0.35
C ASP A 25 -7.29 11.06 -0.44
N GLY A 26 -6.39 10.25 0.14
CA GLY A 26 -5.82 9.06 -0.49
C GLY A 26 -4.71 9.35 -1.48
N GLU A 27 -4.13 10.56 -1.43
CA GLU A 27 -3.06 11.03 -2.31
C GLU A 27 -1.66 10.86 -1.68
N LEU A 28 -1.58 10.51 -0.39
CA LEU A 28 -0.30 10.33 0.29
C LEU A 28 0.36 8.99 -0.05
N ASP A 29 1.55 9.08 -0.64
CA ASP A 29 2.39 7.93 -0.97
C ASP A 29 2.75 7.07 0.25
N LEU A 30 2.94 5.76 0.03
CA LEU A 30 3.17 4.77 1.08
C LEU A 30 4.42 5.09 1.91
N ASP A 31 5.49 5.56 1.27
CA ASP A 31 6.73 5.91 1.95
C ASP A 31 6.55 7.10 2.92
N SER A 32 5.56 7.95 2.66
CA SER A 32 5.25 9.13 3.50
C SER A 32 4.28 8.84 4.64
N GLN A 33 3.60 7.69 4.63
CA GLN A 33 2.62 7.33 5.67
C GLN A 33 3.30 6.98 7.00
N GLY A 34 4.42 6.24 6.97
CA GLY A 34 5.16 5.84 8.17
C GLY A 34 5.56 7.03 9.07
N PRO A 35 6.26 8.04 8.53
CA PRO A 35 6.61 9.25 9.28
C PRO A 35 5.40 10.02 9.82
N LEU A 36 4.30 10.11 9.05
CA LEU A 36 3.06 10.75 9.49
C LEU A 36 2.47 10.02 10.71
N PHE A 37 2.36 8.69 10.65
CA PHE A 37 1.84 7.91 11.78
C PHE A 37 2.76 7.93 13.00
N GLY A 38 4.08 7.94 12.79
CA GLY A 38 5.06 8.18 13.85
C GLY A 38 4.76 9.49 14.59
N HIS A 39 4.60 10.59 13.85
CA HIS A 39 4.23 11.88 14.43
C HIS A 39 2.87 11.86 15.15
N LEU A 40 1.83 11.24 14.56
CA LEU A 40 0.51 11.14 15.18
C LEU A 40 0.53 10.32 16.48
N SER A 41 1.46 9.39 16.63
CA SER A 41 1.66 8.59 17.85
C SER A 41 2.27 9.40 19.01
N GLU A 42 3.06 10.42 18.71
CA GLU A 42 3.73 11.28 19.69
C GLU A 42 2.95 12.57 19.95
N CYS A 43 2.23 13.08 18.95
CA CYS A 43 1.56 14.38 18.99
C CYS A 43 0.04 14.25 19.20
N ALA A 44 -0.40 14.44 20.45
CA ALA A 44 -1.82 14.39 20.82
C ALA A 44 -2.67 15.46 20.12
N SER A 45 -2.10 16.65 19.87
CA SER A 45 -2.81 17.73 19.15
C SER A 45 -3.14 17.32 17.72
N CYS A 46 -2.15 16.86 16.94
CA CYS A 46 -2.36 16.41 15.56
C CYS A 46 -3.31 15.21 15.48
N ARG A 47 -3.23 14.28 16.45
CA ARG A 47 -4.19 13.18 16.56
C ARG A 47 -5.62 13.67 16.77
N SER A 48 -5.83 14.62 17.68
CA SER A 48 -7.16 15.18 17.94
C SER A 48 -7.74 15.90 16.71
N SER A 49 -6.91 16.57 15.91
CA SER A 49 -7.31 17.17 14.64
C SER A 49 -7.74 16.11 13.62
N MET A 50 -6.96 15.02 13.48
CA MET A 50 -7.32 13.90 12.61
C MET A 50 -8.65 13.26 13.03
N ASP A 51 -8.82 12.99 14.34
CA ASP A 51 -10.06 12.41 14.88
C ASP A 51 -11.26 13.32 14.62
N ALA A 52 -11.10 14.64 14.76
CA ALA A 52 -12.16 15.61 14.47
C ALA A 52 -12.55 15.58 12.98
N VAL A 53 -11.58 15.50 12.06
CA VAL A 53 -11.87 15.42 10.62
C VAL A 53 -12.53 14.09 10.26
N LEU A 54 -12.09 12.97 10.86
CA LEU A 54 -12.72 11.67 10.65
C LEU A 54 -14.14 11.61 11.22
N ALA A 55 -14.37 12.19 12.40
CA ALA A 55 -15.70 12.33 12.99
C ALA A 55 -16.60 13.18 12.10
N PHE A 56 -16.11 14.32 11.61
CA PHE A 56 -16.84 15.16 10.65
C PHE A 56 -17.18 14.38 9.38
N ARG A 57 -16.23 13.65 8.79
CA ARG A 57 -16.49 12.81 7.60
C ARG A 57 -17.51 11.72 7.86
N ARG A 58 -17.53 11.13 9.06
CA ARG A 58 -18.56 10.17 9.45
C ARG A 58 -19.93 10.83 9.47
N VAL A 59 -20.05 11.98 10.14
CA VAL A 59 -21.30 12.76 10.20
C VAL A 59 -21.73 13.23 8.81
N ALA A 60 -20.81 13.71 7.98
CA ALA A 60 -21.10 14.17 6.61
C ALA A 60 -21.51 13.02 5.69
N ARG A 61 -21.05 11.79 5.95
CA ARG A 61 -21.55 10.58 5.25
C ARG A 61 -22.86 10.07 5.82
N GLU A 62 -23.09 10.26 7.12
CA GLU A 62 -24.33 9.95 7.83
C GLU A 62 -25.42 10.99 7.60
N GLU A 63 -25.08 12.15 7.02
CA GLU A 63 -26.03 13.07 6.43
C GLU A 63 -26.77 12.27 5.37
N TYR A 64 -27.95 11.78 5.75
CA TYR A 64 -28.82 10.94 4.94
C TYR A 64 -28.94 11.66 3.60
N ILE A 65 -28.21 11.17 2.59
CA ILE A 65 -28.49 11.53 1.22
C ILE A 65 -29.86 10.94 1.02
N ALA A 66 -30.89 11.74 1.30
CA ALA A 66 -32.26 11.38 1.07
C ALA A 66 -32.28 11.00 -0.39
N VAL A 67 -32.50 9.70 -0.64
CA VAL A 67 -32.72 9.17 -1.97
C VAL A 67 -33.74 10.10 -2.60
N PRO A 68 -33.40 10.82 -3.69
CA PRO A 68 -34.32 11.76 -4.30
C PRO A 68 -35.66 11.07 -4.47
N GLN A 69 -36.79 11.73 -4.23
CA GLN A 69 -38.10 11.07 -4.41
C GLN A 69 -38.32 10.56 -5.84
N ALA A 70 -37.49 11.01 -6.79
CA ALA A 70 -37.43 10.54 -8.17
C ALA A 70 -36.62 9.24 -8.37
N ALA A 71 -35.86 8.78 -7.38
CA ALA A 71 -35.20 7.48 -7.41
C ALA A 71 -36.23 6.42 -7.01
N ASP A 72 -36.98 5.99 -8.02
CA ASP A 72 -37.91 4.90 -7.99
C ASP A 72 -37.20 3.54 -8.03
N GLU A 73 -37.93 2.45 -7.80
CA GLU A 73 -37.40 1.08 -7.94
C GLU A 73 -36.77 0.87 -9.33
N ALA A 74 -37.34 1.46 -10.38
CA ALA A 74 -36.81 1.38 -11.73
C ALA A 74 -35.43 2.05 -11.90
N PHE A 75 -35.13 3.11 -11.15
CA PHE A 75 -33.79 3.68 -11.09
C PHE A 75 -32.79 2.69 -10.47
N PHE A 76 -33.15 2.06 -9.35
CA PHE A 76 -32.28 1.07 -8.69
C PHE A 76 -32.09 -0.18 -9.53
N ASP A 77 -33.13 -0.65 -10.23
CA ASP A 77 -33.04 -1.76 -11.17
C ASP A 77 -32.08 -1.46 -12.31
N ARG A 78 -32.17 -0.25 -12.90
CA ARG A 78 -31.21 0.20 -13.92
C ARG A 78 -29.78 0.24 -13.39
N LEU A 79 -29.61 0.65 -12.13
CA LEU A 79 -28.29 0.72 -11.49
C LEU A 79 -27.72 -0.68 -11.21
N ALA A 80 -28.57 -1.61 -10.78
CA ALA A 80 -28.22 -3.02 -10.60
C ALA A 80 -27.84 -3.67 -11.94
N ASP A 81 -28.62 -3.43 -12.99
CA ASP A 81 -28.33 -3.86 -14.36
C ASP A 81 -26.97 -3.33 -14.85
N LEU A 82 -26.69 -2.04 -14.63
CA LEU A 82 -25.42 -1.43 -15.00
C LEU A 82 -24.26 -2.03 -14.21
N LYS A 83 -24.44 -2.28 -12.91
CA LYS A 83 -23.44 -2.94 -12.08
C LYS A 83 -23.15 -4.34 -12.59
N GLU A 84 -24.18 -5.15 -12.85
CA GLU A 84 -24.02 -6.50 -13.38
C GLU A 84 -23.33 -6.49 -14.74
N ARG A 85 -23.67 -5.54 -15.62
CA ARG A 85 -22.97 -5.36 -16.91
C ARG A 85 -21.50 -4.96 -16.72
N SER A 86 -21.19 -4.10 -15.76
CA SER A 86 -19.81 -3.69 -15.44
C SER A 86 -18.99 -4.80 -14.81
N GLU A 87 -19.62 -5.67 -14.02
CA GLU A 87 -18.98 -6.84 -13.42
C GLU A 87 -18.80 -7.98 -14.44
N ARG A 88 -19.68 -8.06 -15.44
CA ARG A 88 -19.51 -8.91 -16.63
C ARG A 88 -18.46 -8.39 -17.61
N VAL A 89 -17.99 -7.15 -17.49
CA VAL A 89 -16.74 -6.75 -18.15
C VAL A 89 -15.66 -7.61 -17.52
N ASP A 90 -15.21 -8.57 -18.32
CA ASP A 90 -14.47 -9.75 -17.91
C ASP A 90 -13.14 -9.39 -17.23
N ARG A 91 -13.19 -9.15 -15.91
CA ARG A 91 -11.99 -9.02 -15.08
C ARG A 91 -11.19 -10.31 -15.00
N ALA A 92 -11.72 -11.45 -15.47
CA ALA A 92 -10.92 -12.67 -15.62
C ALA A 92 -9.98 -12.55 -16.83
N GLY A 93 -10.38 -11.82 -17.88
CA GLY A 93 -9.49 -11.44 -18.99
C GLY A 93 -8.35 -10.51 -18.56
N ASP A 94 -8.60 -9.58 -17.62
CA ASP A 94 -7.55 -8.73 -17.03
C ASP A 94 -6.61 -9.48 -16.06
N ARG A 95 -6.97 -10.71 -15.67
CA ARG A 95 -6.11 -11.60 -14.86
C ARG A 95 -5.29 -12.56 -15.71
N GLU A 96 -5.40 -12.52 -17.04
CA GLU A 96 -4.42 -13.23 -17.85
C GLU A 96 -3.06 -12.63 -17.56
N PRO A 97 -2.09 -13.45 -17.13
CA PRO A 97 -0.79 -12.92 -16.77
C PRO A 97 -0.19 -12.26 -18.01
N LEU A 98 0.30 -11.03 -17.88
CA LEU A 98 0.82 -10.21 -18.99
C LEU A 98 1.88 -10.92 -19.85
N TRP A 99 2.49 -12.01 -19.35
CA TRP A 99 3.43 -12.85 -20.10
C TRP A 99 2.78 -13.81 -21.12
N GLN A 100 1.47 -14.08 -21.06
CA GLN A 100 0.77 -14.95 -22.00
C GLN A 100 0.23 -14.22 -23.24
N ALA A 101 0.13 -12.89 -23.19
CA ALA A 101 -0.21 -12.08 -24.35
C ALA A 101 0.92 -12.14 -25.38
N ARG A 102 0.91 -13.15 -26.26
CA ARG A 102 1.79 -13.25 -27.44
C ARG A 102 1.42 -12.18 -28.47
N ARG A 103 1.64 -10.90 -28.14
CA ARG A 103 1.70 -9.85 -29.15
C ARG A 103 2.99 -10.04 -29.92
N SER A 104 2.89 -10.20 -31.24
CA SER A 104 4.04 -10.19 -32.14
C SER A 104 4.71 -8.82 -32.03
N VAL A 105 5.83 -8.78 -31.32
CA VAL A 105 6.65 -7.57 -31.20
C VAL A 105 7.25 -7.26 -32.57
N SER A 106 7.11 -6.01 -33.02
CA SER A 106 7.68 -5.57 -34.29
C SER A 106 9.21 -5.68 -34.23
N LEU A 107 9.83 -6.12 -35.33
CA LEU A 107 11.29 -6.23 -35.42
C LEU A 107 11.97 -4.87 -35.12
N GLY A 108 11.32 -3.77 -35.51
CA GLY A 108 11.80 -2.41 -35.19
C GLY A 108 11.89 -2.12 -33.68
N THR A 109 10.91 -2.55 -32.88
CA THR A 109 10.93 -2.29 -31.42
C THR A 109 11.99 -3.13 -30.73
N THR A 110 12.29 -4.34 -31.22
CA THR A 110 13.37 -5.17 -30.66
C THR A 110 14.74 -4.53 -30.88
N VAL A 111 14.99 -3.99 -32.08
CA VAL A 111 16.25 -3.30 -32.40
C VAL A 111 16.39 -2.02 -31.58
N LEU A 112 15.32 -1.26 -31.42
CA LEU A 112 15.32 -0.04 -30.61
C LEU A 112 15.65 -0.35 -29.13
N MET A 113 15.00 -1.35 -28.54
CA MET A 113 15.26 -1.75 -27.15
C MET A 113 16.70 -2.23 -26.96
N ALA A 114 17.23 -3.01 -27.90
CA ALA A 114 18.63 -3.45 -27.86
C ALA A 114 19.61 -2.27 -27.93
N ALA A 115 19.34 -1.29 -28.79
CA ALA A 115 20.15 -0.07 -28.88
C ALA A 115 20.07 0.76 -27.60
N CYS A 116 18.89 0.93 -27.01
CA CYS A 116 18.72 1.64 -25.74
C CYS A 116 19.48 0.97 -24.59
N LEU A 117 19.39 -0.35 -24.46
CA LEU A 117 20.13 -1.11 -23.44
C LEU A 117 21.64 -1.01 -23.64
N PHE A 118 22.11 -1.05 -24.89
CA PHE A 118 23.52 -0.88 -25.21
C PHE A 118 24.02 0.52 -24.82
N ILE A 119 23.28 1.57 -25.18
CA ILE A 119 23.61 2.95 -24.81
C ILE A 119 23.60 3.09 -23.29
N LEU A 120 22.58 2.59 -22.60
CA LEU A 120 22.50 2.63 -21.13
C LEU A 120 23.70 1.91 -20.49
N GLY A 121 24.11 0.76 -21.03
CA GLY A 121 25.29 0.02 -20.59
C GLY A 121 26.61 0.78 -20.77
N LEU A 122 26.70 1.68 -21.75
CA LEU A 122 27.87 2.57 -21.92
C LEU A 122 27.90 3.69 -20.88
N TYR A 123 26.73 4.14 -20.42
CA TYR A 123 26.60 5.20 -19.42
C TYR A 123 26.62 4.70 -17.98
N LEU A 124 26.37 3.40 -17.75
CA LEU A 124 26.48 2.81 -16.43
C LEU A 124 27.95 2.87 -15.97
N PRO A 125 28.24 3.54 -14.83
CA PRO A 125 29.57 3.53 -14.27
C PRO A 125 29.97 2.09 -14.00
N ARG A 126 31.15 1.69 -14.45
CA ARG A 126 31.73 0.39 -14.11
C ARG A 126 31.94 0.36 -12.61
N VAL A 127 30.93 -0.10 -11.87
CA VAL A 127 31.08 -0.59 -10.51
C VAL A 127 32.09 -1.72 -10.60
N SER A 128 33.33 -1.39 -10.28
CA SER A 128 34.37 -2.39 -10.08
C SER A 128 33.84 -3.28 -8.97
N ALA A 129 33.72 -4.58 -9.26
CA ALA A 129 33.35 -5.59 -8.29
C ALA A 129 34.40 -5.57 -7.18
N THR A 130 34.18 -4.69 -6.21
CA THR A 130 34.72 -4.88 -4.88
C THR A 130 33.91 -6.06 -4.37
N GLU A 131 34.62 -7.09 -3.96
CA GLU A 131 34.11 -8.34 -3.40
C GLU A 131 33.32 -8.04 -2.11
N SER A 132 32.16 -7.38 -2.24
CA SER A 132 31.16 -7.36 -1.20
C SER A 132 30.42 -8.67 -1.37
N THR A 133 30.89 -9.68 -0.65
CA THR A 133 30.03 -10.68 -0.03
C THR A 133 28.76 -9.98 0.40
N PHE A 134 27.73 -10.07 -0.42
CA PHE A 134 26.36 -9.69 -0.10
C PHE A 134 25.87 -10.79 0.84
N GLY A 135 26.44 -10.80 2.05
CA GLY A 135 25.85 -11.46 3.18
C GLY A 135 24.58 -10.70 3.44
N VAL A 136 23.45 -11.29 3.04
CA VAL A 136 22.17 -10.96 3.64
C VAL A 136 22.34 -11.26 5.12
N VAL A 137 22.75 -10.25 5.88
CA VAL A 137 22.61 -10.24 7.34
C VAL A 137 21.11 -10.13 7.52
N GLY A 138 20.45 -11.29 7.55
CA GLY A 138 19.11 -11.36 8.10
C GLY A 138 19.26 -10.92 9.55
N GLU A 139 18.89 -9.67 9.82
CA GLU A 139 18.64 -9.22 11.18
C GLU A 139 17.49 -10.09 11.71
N GLN A 140 17.83 -11.20 12.35
CA GLN A 140 16.90 -11.93 13.20
C GLN A 140 16.69 -11.06 14.43
N GLU A 141 15.72 -10.14 14.34
CA GLU A 141 15.18 -9.47 15.50
C GLU A 141 14.43 -10.53 16.32
N MET A 142 15.09 -11.11 17.34
CA MET A 142 14.42 -11.90 18.37
C MET A 142 13.56 -10.94 19.18
N VAL A 143 12.26 -10.93 18.89
CA VAL A 143 11.28 -10.25 19.74
C VAL A 143 11.07 -11.13 20.98
N ASP A 144 11.67 -10.74 22.09
CA ASP A 144 11.46 -11.37 23.40
C ASP A 144 10.07 -10.97 23.91
N LEU A 145 9.07 -11.81 23.66
CA LEU A 145 7.71 -11.65 24.15
C LEU A 145 7.64 -12.14 25.60
N ASP A 146 8.23 -11.36 26.50
CA ASP A 146 8.17 -11.56 27.96
C ASP A 146 6.80 -11.16 28.55
N ALA A 147 5.71 -11.55 27.87
CA ALA A 147 4.35 -11.37 28.33
C ALA A 147 3.70 -12.75 28.51
N PRO A 148 3.31 -13.16 29.74
CA PRO A 148 2.66 -14.44 29.97
C PRO A 148 1.20 -14.37 29.53
N LEU A 149 0.97 -14.44 28.22
CA LEU A 149 -0.36 -14.60 27.65
C LEU A 149 -0.37 -15.85 26.76
N PHE A 150 -0.75 -16.95 27.42
CA PHE A 150 -1.18 -18.24 26.88
C PHE A 150 -0.06 -19.22 26.50
N GLY A 151 -0.01 -20.33 27.23
CA GLY A 151 0.95 -21.43 27.10
C GLY A 151 0.79 -22.27 25.83
N VAL A 152 0.81 -21.65 24.66
CA VAL A 152 0.89 -22.30 23.36
C VAL A 152 1.94 -21.56 22.55
N MET A 153 3.04 -22.24 22.20
CA MET A 153 4.11 -21.74 21.34
C MET A 153 3.55 -21.39 19.95
N ASN A 154 3.14 -20.14 19.76
CA ASN A 154 2.73 -19.64 18.44
C ASN A 154 3.94 -18.98 17.77
N THR A 155 4.55 -19.69 16.83
CA THR A 155 5.49 -19.09 15.88
C THR A 155 4.72 -18.15 14.94
N VAL A 156 4.94 -16.84 15.08
CA VAL A 156 4.38 -15.83 14.18
C VAL A 156 5.31 -15.72 12.97
N TYR A 157 4.82 -16.10 11.79
CA TYR A 157 5.53 -15.91 10.53
C TYR A 157 5.14 -14.56 9.93
N VAL A 158 6.07 -13.61 9.88
CA VAL A 158 5.89 -12.36 9.12
C VAL A 158 6.15 -12.69 7.65
N ILE A 159 5.09 -12.76 6.86
CA ILE A 159 5.18 -13.02 5.41
C ILE A 159 5.32 -11.67 4.70
N THR A 160 6.52 -11.36 4.21
CA THR A 160 6.73 -10.23 3.29
C THR A 160 6.04 -10.55 1.95
N PRO A 161 5.18 -9.67 1.41
CA PRO A 161 4.53 -9.93 0.14
C PRO A 161 5.58 -10.05 -0.97
N GLY A 162 5.65 -11.22 -1.61
CA GLY A 162 6.57 -11.50 -2.73
C GLY A 162 7.45 -12.75 -2.57
N VAL A 163 7.45 -13.41 -1.41
CA VAL A 163 8.23 -14.63 -1.17
C VAL A 163 7.31 -15.84 -1.02
N THR A 164 7.32 -16.75 -1.99
CA THR A 164 6.66 -18.06 -1.89
C THR A 164 7.58 -19.03 -1.15
N VAL A 165 7.23 -19.41 0.07
CA VAL A 165 7.95 -20.44 0.83
C VAL A 165 7.28 -21.79 0.59
N GLU A 166 7.95 -22.68 -0.13
CA GLU A 166 7.55 -24.09 -0.23
C GLU A 166 8.00 -24.81 1.06
N SER A 167 7.05 -25.33 1.84
CA SER A 167 7.40 -26.16 3.00
C SER A 167 7.54 -27.62 2.55
N ALA A 168 8.76 -28.13 2.57
CA ALA A 168 9.01 -29.56 2.45
C ALA A 168 8.56 -30.24 3.75
N ARG A 169 7.43 -30.95 3.71
CA ARG A 169 7.06 -31.85 4.81
C ARG A 169 7.98 -33.08 4.76
N LEU A 170 8.89 -33.19 5.73
CA LEU A 170 9.47 -34.48 6.10
C LEU A 170 8.35 -35.31 6.74
N VAL A 171 7.81 -36.23 5.94
CA VAL A 171 6.90 -37.27 6.42
C VAL A 171 7.80 -38.37 6.99
N ASP A 172 8.05 -38.33 8.29
CA ASP A 172 8.60 -39.49 8.98
C ASP A 172 7.47 -40.53 9.11
N GLY A 173 7.58 -41.58 8.30
CA GLY A 173 6.77 -42.78 8.38
C GLY A 173 7.24 -43.71 9.52
N PRO A 174 6.40 -44.69 9.89
CA PRO A 174 6.42 -45.39 11.18
C PRO A 174 7.65 -46.24 11.48
#